data_AF-A0A7Y4Q899-F1
#
_entry.id   AF-A0A7Y4Q899-F1
#
_cell.length_a   1.000
_cell.length_b   1.000
_cell.length_c   1.000
_cell.angle_alpha   90.00
_cell.angle_beta   90.00
_cell.angle_gamma   90.00
#
_symmetry.space_group_name_H-M   'P 1'
#
loop_
_entity.id
_entity.type
_entity.pdbx_description
1 polymer ?
#
loop_
_entity_poly.entity_id
_entity_poly.type
_entity_poly.pdbx_seq_one_letter_code
_entity_poly.pdbx_strand_id
1 'polypeptide(L)'
;MNKPSPFLSNKFKFWAFVSMVLLVFVHGYNLNLRYLQPWTTPDEPLTVTTFIEYLFANGLFRFRIPMLFIISGYLYALHDQAPNNERLGKRVRTLLVPYLIWSALGIAMVYALELFPYTQQLVIDSHVVQIDNERMQVHQYHWYETVARWLFFPVSYQLWFIRVLLVYN
;
A
#
# COMPACT_ATOMS: atom_id res chain seq x y z
N MET A 1 23.43 -9.85 20.20
CA MET A 1 22.16 -9.46 19.52
C MET A 1 21.33 -8.65 20.51
N ASN A 2 21.28 -7.33 20.37
CA ASN A 2 20.57 -6.47 21.32
C ASN A 2 19.09 -6.43 20.99
N LYS A 3 18.31 -7.31 21.63
CA LYS A 3 16.85 -7.21 21.58
C LYS A 3 16.41 -5.97 22.35
N PRO A 4 15.44 -5.18 21.85
CA PRO A 4 14.88 -4.09 22.64
C PRO A 4 14.29 -4.66 23.94
N SER A 5 14.30 -3.84 25.00
CA SER A 5 13.68 -4.23 26.26
C SER A 5 12.21 -4.63 26.03
N PRO A 6 11.66 -5.57 26.82
CA PRO A 6 10.26 -5.99 26.66
C PRO A 6 9.28 -4.81 26.66
N PHE A 7 9.56 -3.80 27.49
CA PHE A 7 8.79 -2.57 27.55
C PHE A 7 8.78 -1.79 26.22
N LEU A 8 9.95 -1.60 25.61
CA LEU A 8 10.06 -0.89 24.33
C LEU A 8 9.41 -1.69 23.19
N SER A 9 9.61 -3.01 23.18
CA SER A 9 8.97 -3.92 22.22
C SER A 9 7.44 -3.81 22.28
N ASN A 10 6.86 -3.77 23.47
CA ASN A 10 5.41 -3.60 23.65
C ASN A 10 4.91 -2.24 23.15
N LYS A 11 5.67 -1.15 23.36
CA LYS A 11 5.32 0.16 22.80
C LYS A 11 5.29 0.15 21.28
N PHE A 12 6.28 -0.46 20.63
CA PHE A 12 6.27 -0.56 19.16
C PHE A 12 5.12 -1.41 18.65
N LYS A 13 4.82 -2.54 19.29
CA LYS A 13 3.67 -3.38 18.92
C LYS A 13 2.35 -2.61 19.04
N PHE A 14 2.16 -1.87 20.13
CA PHE A 14 0.97 -1.04 20.33
C PHE A 14 0.83 0.00 19.22
N TRP A 15 1.87 0.78 18.96
CA TRP A 15 1.81 1.81 17.92
C TRP A 15 1.72 1.27 16.50
N ALA A 16 2.35 0.13 16.22
CA ALA A 16 2.18 -0.58 14.96
C ALA A 16 0.73 -1.05 14.78
N PHE A 17 0.13 -1.64 15.82
CA PHE A 17 -1.28 -2.05 15.81
C PHE A 17 -2.22 -0.86 15.58
N VAL A 18 -2.08 0.21 16.35
CA VAL A 18 -2.86 1.45 16.16
C VAL A 18 -2.71 1.96 14.73
N SER A 19 -1.48 2.02 14.22
CA SER A 19 -1.22 2.49 12.85
C SER A 19 -1.87 1.61 11.78
N MET A 20 -1.88 0.28 11.97
CA MET A 20 -2.55 -0.66 11.07
C MET A 20 -4.08 -0.50 11.10
N VAL A 21 -4.69 -0.32 12.28
CA VAL A 21 -6.13 -0.07 12.41
C VAL A 21 -6.51 1.22 11.70
N LEU A 22 -5.77 2.31 11.94
CA LEU A 22 -5.98 3.58 11.25
C LEU A 22 -5.76 3.46 9.74
N LEU A 23 -4.85 2.59 9.31
CA LEU A 23 -4.61 2.35 7.88
C LEU A 23 -5.83 1.72 7.23
N VAL A 24 -6.44 0.71 7.84
CA VAL A 24 -7.66 0.07 7.34
C VAL A 24 -8.80 1.08 7.27
N PHE A 25 -8.98 1.91 8.30
CA PHE A 25 -10.02 2.95 8.31
C PHE A 25 -9.87 3.92 7.12
N VAL A 26 -8.64 4.36 6.84
CA VAL A 26 -8.35 5.30 5.72
C VAL A 26 -8.38 4.60 4.35
N HIS A 27 -8.49 3.28 4.27
CA HIS A 27 -8.78 2.60 3.00
C HIS A 27 -10.28 2.30 2.82
N GLY A 28 -11.07 2.43 3.88
CA GLY A 28 -12.50 2.12 3.87
C GLY A 28 -13.44 3.27 3.52
N TYR A 29 -12.99 4.53 3.55
CA TYR A 29 -13.88 5.66 3.21
C TYR A 29 -13.89 5.93 1.69
N ASN A 30 -15.04 6.37 1.20
CA ASN A 30 -15.41 6.30 -0.21
C ASN A 30 -15.50 7.66 -0.91
N LEU A 31 -14.75 8.66 -0.42
CA LEU A 31 -14.67 9.98 -1.06
C LEU A 31 -13.90 9.88 -2.38
N ASN A 32 -14.32 10.66 -3.39
CA ASN A 32 -13.68 10.68 -4.72
C ASN A 32 -12.22 11.10 -4.61
N LEU A 33 -11.95 12.18 -3.87
CA LEU A 33 -10.60 12.63 -3.58
C LEU A 33 -10.10 12.02 -2.26
N ARG A 34 -9.62 10.78 -2.31
CA ARG A 34 -9.11 10.09 -1.12
C ARG A 34 -7.98 10.86 -0.44
N TYR A 35 -6.91 11.19 -1.15
CA TYR A 35 -5.77 11.92 -0.55
C TYR A 35 -5.67 13.35 -1.05
N LEU A 36 -5.97 14.30 -0.17
CA LEU A 36 -5.73 15.73 -0.43
C LEU A 36 -4.24 15.97 -0.67
N GLN A 37 -3.91 16.48 -1.85
CA GLN A 37 -2.56 16.90 -2.18
C GLN A 37 -2.22 18.20 -1.44
N PRO A 38 -0.93 18.53 -1.29
CA PRO A 38 -0.54 19.85 -0.83
C PRO A 38 -1.21 20.93 -1.69
N TRP A 39 -1.74 21.97 -1.05
CA TRP A 39 -2.34 23.14 -1.71
C TRP A 39 -3.65 22.88 -2.48
N THR A 40 -4.31 21.73 -2.27
CA THR A 40 -5.64 21.45 -2.84
C THR A 40 -6.75 21.57 -1.80
N THR A 41 -7.94 21.94 -2.26
CA THR A 41 -9.18 21.91 -1.45
C THR A 41 -10.00 20.64 -1.73
N PRO A 42 -10.90 20.24 -0.82
CA PRO A 42 -11.90 19.23 -1.14
C PRO A 42 -12.77 19.64 -2.32
N ASP A 43 -12.98 18.73 -3.28
CA ASP A 43 -13.82 18.95 -4.45
C ASP A 43 -15.31 18.62 -4.19
N GLU A 44 -15.61 17.97 -3.06
CA GLU A 44 -16.96 17.57 -2.68
C GLU A 44 -17.61 18.54 -1.69
N PRO A 45 -18.97 18.64 -1.67
CA PRO A 45 -19.67 19.45 -0.69
C PRO A 45 -19.29 19.07 0.76
N LEU A 46 -18.95 20.07 1.56
CA LEU A 46 -18.61 19.92 2.98
C LEU A 46 -19.88 19.74 3.83
N THR A 47 -20.42 18.53 3.81
CA THR A 47 -21.37 18.05 4.82
C THR A 47 -20.64 17.70 6.11
N VAL A 48 -21.38 17.50 7.21
CA VAL A 48 -20.79 17.04 8.48
C VAL A 48 -20.02 15.72 8.29
N THR A 49 -20.56 14.79 7.49
CA THR A 49 -19.93 13.51 7.21
C THR A 49 -18.61 13.68 6.44
N THR A 50 -18.64 14.38 5.31
CA THR A 50 -17.43 14.58 4.48
C THR A 50 -16.37 15.38 5.24
N PHE A 51 -16.76 16.37 6.04
CA PHE A 51 -15.85 17.10 6.91
C PHE A 51 -15.14 16.20 7.93
N ILE A 52 -15.89 15.34 8.63
CA ILE A 52 -15.33 14.39 9.60
C ILE A 52 -14.38 13.43 8.89
N GLU A 53 -14.78 12.87 7.76
CA GLU A 53 -13.95 11.97 6.98
C GLU A 53 -12.64 12.63 6.54
N TYR A 54 -12.67 13.85 5.99
CA TYR A 54 -11.46 14.59 5.63
C TYR A 54 -10.59 14.91 6.85
N LEU A 55 -11.18 15.37 7.97
CA LEU A 55 -10.43 15.70 9.19
C LEU A 55 -9.66 14.48 9.72
N PHE A 56 -10.31 13.32 9.79
CA PHE A 56 -9.70 12.11 10.32
C PHE A 56 -8.76 11.48 9.30
N ALA A 57 -9.19 11.23 8.06
CA ALA A 57 -8.39 10.54 7.06
C ALA A 57 -7.19 11.35 6.55
N ASN A 58 -7.41 12.64 6.31
CA ASN A 58 -6.42 13.55 5.74
C ASN A 58 -5.77 14.48 6.77
N GLY A 59 -6.25 14.53 8.02
CA GLY A 59 -5.58 15.23 9.11
C GLY A 59 -5.01 14.26 10.14
N LEU A 60 -5.88 13.83 11.06
CA LEU A 60 -5.48 13.18 12.31
C LEU A 60 -4.84 11.80 12.11
N PHE A 61 -5.20 11.04 11.08
CA PHE A 61 -4.69 9.68 10.87
C PHE A 61 -3.48 9.61 9.94
N ARG A 62 -2.98 10.75 9.42
CA ARG A 62 -1.81 10.75 8.52
C ARG A 62 -0.53 10.26 9.19
N PHE A 63 -0.38 10.41 10.51
CA PHE A 63 0.82 9.98 11.23
C PHE A 63 1.07 8.46 11.18
N ARG A 64 0.06 7.65 10.85
CA ARG A 64 0.18 6.18 10.78
C ARG A 64 1.32 5.73 9.84
N ILE A 65 1.51 6.44 8.72
CA ILE A 65 2.52 6.12 7.72
C ILE A 65 3.92 6.40 8.28
N PRO A 66 4.27 7.64 8.71
CA PRO A 66 5.57 7.90 9.30
C PRO A 66 5.83 7.07 10.56
N MET A 67 4.80 6.75 11.37
CA MET A 67 4.98 5.89 12.54
C MET A 67 5.45 4.48 12.16
N LEU A 68 4.84 3.86 11.14
CA LEU A 68 5.26 2.55 10.65
C LEU A 68 6.69 2.59 10.06
N PHE A 69 7.05 3.66 9.36
CA PHE A 69 8.42 3.84 8.85
C PHE A 69 9.45 4.05 9.97
N ILE A 70 9.13 4.84 11.00
CA ILE A 70 10.01 5.05 12.16
C ILE A 70 10.26 3.72 12.88
N ILE A 71 9.21 2.94 13.13
CA ILE A 71 9.35 1.62 13.78
C ILE A 71 10.20 0.69 12.92
N SER A 72 9.92 0.63 11.61
CA SER A 72 10.67 -0.23 10.69
C SER A 72 12.14 0.17 10.58
N GLY A 73 12.44 1.46 10.43
CA GLY A 73 13.79 2.01 10.37
C GLY A 73 14.57 1.82 11.67
N TYR A 74 13.91 2.01 12.82
CA TYR A 74 14.52 1.75 14.13
C TYR A 74 14.92 0.27 14.28
N LEU A 75 14.00 -0.65 13.94
CA LEU A 75 14.27 -2.09 13.98
C LEU A 75 15.37 -2.47 12.99
N TYR A 76 15.43 -1.81 11.83
CA TYR A 76 16.47 -2.04 10.85
C TYR A 76 17.85 -1.61 11.33
N ALA A 77 17.96 -0.41 11.94
CA ALA A 77 19.20 0.11 12.51
C ALA A 77 19.70 -0.72 13.70
N LEU A 78 18.80 -1.31 14.50
CA LEU A 78 19.19 -2.22 15.58
C LEU A 78 19.87 -3.51 15.08
N HIS A 79 19.63 -3.90 13.83
CA HIS A 79 20.16 -5.13 13.24
C HIS A 79 21.31 -4.87 12.23
N ASP A 80 21.95 -3.70 12.32
CA ASP A 80 22.94 -3.19 11.34
C ASP A 80 24.32 -3.90 11.36
N GLN A 81 24.49 -4.96 12.15
CA GLN A 81 25.80 -5.61 12.34
C GLN A 81 26.12 -6.74 11.33
N ALA A 82 25.25 -6.99 10.35
CA ALA A 82 25.45 -8.06 9.35
C ALA A 82 26.10 -7.53 8.06
N PRO A 83 26.93 -8.32 7.36
CA PRO A 83 27.45 -7.97 6.04
C PRO A 83 26.34 -7.61 5.04
N ASN A 84 26.56 -6.57 4.23
CA ASN A 84 25.55 -6.01 3.31
C ASN A 84 24.92 -7.07 2.38
N ASN A 85 25.67 -8.08 1.93
CA ASN A 85 25.19 -9.10 0.99
C ASN A 85 24.20 -10.07 1.64
N GLU A 86 24.46 -10.53 2.87
CA GLU A 86 23.55 -11.43 3.58
C GLU A 86 22.25 -10.72 3.98
N ARG A 87 22.34 -9.43 4.26
CA ARG A 87 21.21 -8.56 4.59
C ARG A 87 20.28 -8.36 3.39
N LEU A 88 20.86 -8.08 2.21
CA LEU A 88 20.11 -7.94 0.97
C LEU A 88 19.44 -9.27 0.58
N GLY A 89 20.15 -10.39 0.69
CA GLY A 89 19.59 -11.72 0.41
C GLY A 89 18.39 -12.08 1.30
N LYS A 90 18.46 -11.77 2.61
CA LYS A 90 17.33 -11.96 3.52
C LYS A 90 16.12 -11.11 3.12
N ARG A 91 16.34 -9.84 2.76
CA ARG A 91 15.28 -8.93 2.32
C ARG A 91 14.63 -9.33 1.01
N VAL A 92 15.42 -9.80 0.06
CA VAL A 92 14.88 -10.37 -1.18
C VAL A 92 13.92 -11.51 -0.84
N ARG A 93 14.33 -12.43 0.04
CA ARG A 93 13.50 -13.58 0.43
C ARG A 93 12.26 -13.19 1.24
N THR A 94 12.34 -12.22 2.15
CA THR A 94 11.24 -11.89 3.08
C THR A 94 10.33 -10.77 2.61
N LEU A 95 10.78 -9.92 1.69
CA LEU A 95 10.03 -8.77 1.18
C LEU A 95 9.80 -8.86 -0.33
N LEU A 96 10.87 -8.98 -1.13
CA LEU A 96 10.76 -8.93 -2.60
C LEU A 96 9.99 -10.12 -3.17
N VAL A 97 10.34 -11.33 -2.75
CA VAL A 97 9.69 -12.56 -3.24
C VAL A 97 8.20 -12.55 -2.89
N PRO A 98 7.77 -12.30 -1.64
CA PRO A 98 6.35 -12.15 -1.33
C PRO A 98 5.69 -11.02 -2.13
N TYR A 99 6.34 -9.86 -2.27
CA TYR A 99 5.82 -8.75 -3.06
C TYR A 99 5.52 -9.15 -4.51
N LEU A 100 6.47 -9.80 -5.19
CA LEU A 100 6.31 -10.22 -6.58
C LEU A 100 5.23 -11.28 -6.74
N ILE A 101 5.15 -12.24 -5.80
CA ILE A 101 4.10 -13.27 -5.79
C ILE A 101 2.72 -12.63 -5.63
N TRP A 102 2.54 -11.79 -4.60
CA TRP A 102 1.24 -11.15 -4.35
C TRP A 102 0.84 -10.17 -5.45
N SER A 103 1.80 -9.46 -6.03
CA SER A 103 1.56 -8.59 -7.18
C SER A 103 1.09 -9.39 -8.40
N ALA A 104 1.76 -10.51 -8.71
CA ALA A 104 1.35 -11.41 -9.80
C ALA A 104 -0.02 -12.03 -9.55
N LEU A 105 -0.29 -12.48 -8.32
CA LEU A 105 -1.59 -13.03 -7.93
C LEU A 105 -2.71 -11.99 -8.07
N GLY A 106 -2.45 -10.71 -7.75
CA GLY A 106 -3.41 -9.63 -7.95
C GLY A 106 -3.78 -9.44 -9.42
N ILE A 107 -2.79 -9.44 -10.31
CA ILE A 107 -3.02 -9.35 -11.77
C ILE A 107 -3.79 -10.58 -12.26
N ALA A 108 -3.37 -11.77 -11.86
CA ALA A 108 -4.03 -13.03 -12.24
C ALA A 108 -5.49 -13.10 -11.75
N MET A 109 -5.75 -12.60 -10.53
CA MET A 109 -7.10 -12.52 -9.98
C MET A 109 -7.99 -11.58 -10.79
N VAL A 110 -7.53 -10.38 -11.13
CA VAL A 110 -8.31 -9.45 -11.96
C VAL A 110 -8.53 -10.04 -13.35
N TYR A 111 -7.50 -10.64 -13.95
CA TYR A 111 -7.62 -11.31 -15.24
C TYR A 111 -8.66 -12.44 -15.19
N ALA A 112 -8.72 -13.23 -14.11
CA ALA A 112 -9.75 -14.25 -13.93
C ALA A 112 -11.16 -13.66 -13.79
N LEU A 113 -11.31 -12.49 -13.16
CA LEU A 113 -12.57 -11.76 -13.09
C LEU A 113 -13.02 -11.20 -14.46
N GLU A 114 -12.09 -10.88 -15.35
CA GLU A 114 -12.42 -10.43 -16.70
C GLU A 114 -13.01 -11.53 -17.60
N LEU A 115 -12.86 -12.81 -17.22
CA LEU A 115 -13.35 -13.94 -18.03
C LEU A 115 -14.87 -14.10 -18.04
N PHE A 116 -15.58 -13.53 -17.05
CA PHE A 116 -17.04 -13.61 -16.98
C PHE A 116 -17.67 -12.23 -17.21
N PRO A 117 -18.72 -12.10 -18.05
CA PRO A 117 -19.30 -10.79 -18.38
C PRO A 117 -19.75 -9.96 -17.18
N TYR A 118 -20.31 -10.61 -16.15
CA TYR A 118 -20.77 -9.92 -14.94
C TYR A 118 -19.60 -9.32 -14.13
N THR A 119 -18.56 -10.11 -13.87
CA THR A 119 -17.39 -9.63 -13.11
C THR A 119 -16.48 -8.73 -13.93
N GLN A 120 -16.51 -8.86 -15.25
CA GLN A 120 -15.84 -7.97 -16.18
C GLN A 120 -16.35 -6.53 -16.05
N GLN A 121 -17.67 -6.34 -15.97
CA GLN A 121 -18.26 -5.01 -15.77
C GLN A 121 -17.85 -4.41 -14.41
N LEU A 122 -17.80 -5.24 -13.36
CA LEU A 122 -17.33 -4.79 -12.04
C LEU A 122 -15.87 -4.30 -12.07
N VAL A 123 -15.00 -4.97 -12.84
CA VAL A 123 -13.60 -4.53 -13.01
C VAL A 123 -13.54 -3.17 -13.70
N ILE A 124 -14.32 -2.97 -14.77
CA ILE A 124 -14.41 -1.70 -15.50
C ILE A 124 -14.90 -0.58 -14.56
N ASP A 125 -16.03 -0.79 -13.88
CA ASP A 125 -16.67 0.21 -13.00
C ASP A 125 -15.80 0.55 -11.79
N SER A 126 -14.96 -0.39 -11.32
CA SER A 126 -14.05 -0.16 -10.19
C SER A 126 -12.83 0.68 -10.53
N HIS A 127 -12.50 0.83 -11.83
CA HIS A 127 -11.29 1.49 -12.33
C HIS A 127 -9.97 0.92 -11.75
N VAL A 128 -9.99 -0.29 -11.18
CA VAL A 128 -8.86 -0.86 -10.41
C VAL A 128 -7.62 -1.11 -11.26
N VAL A 129 -7.82 -1.39 -12.55
CA VAL A 129 -6.77 -1.62 -13.56
C VAL A 129 -6.87 -0.63 -14.72
N GLN A 130 -7.52 0.51 -14.53
CA GLN A 130 -7.53 1.52 -15.59
C GLN A 130 -6.14 2.15 -15.76
N ILE A 131 -5.72 2.34 -17.03
CA ILE A 131 -4.57 3.15 -17.42
C ILE A 131 -5.06 4.45 -18.08
N ASP A 132 -5.98 4.32 -19.02
CA ASP A 132 -6.65 5.45 -19.69
C ASP A 132 -8.09 5.07 -20.08
N ASN A 133 -8.75 5.88 -20.91
CA ASN A 133 -10.14 5.66 -21.31
C ASN A 133 -10.32 4.49 -22.29
N GLU A 134 -9.24 3.96 -22.87
CA GLU A 134 -9.29 2.86 -23.83
C GLU A 134 -8.81 1.54 -23.20
N ARG A 135 -7.84 1.62 -22.28
CA ARG A 135 -7.24 0.50 -21.54
C ARG A 135 -7.78 0.45 -20.12
N MET A 136 -8.94 -0.18 -19.98
CA MET A 136 -9.64 -0.39 -18.71
C MET A 136 -9.50 -1.81 -18.15
N GLN A 137 -8.87 -2.72 -18.90
CA GLN A 137 -8.79 -4.15 -18.61
C GLN A 137 -7.38 -4.69 -18.84
N VAL A 138 -6.98 -5.72 -18.09
CA VAL A 138 -5.64 -6.31 -18.13
C VAL A 138 -5.34 -6.93 -19.51
N HIS A 139 -6.32 -7.52 -20.18
CA HIS A 139 -6.08 -8.10 -21.51
C HIS A 139 -5.82 -7.06 -22.61
N GLN A 140 -6.17 -5.80 -22.37
CA GLN A 140 -5.92 -4.69 -23.30
C GLN A 140 -4.51 -4.10 -23.14
N TYR A 141 -3.77 -4.54 -22.12
CA TYR A 141 -2.43 -4.05 -21.86
C TYR A 141 -1.42 -4.52 -22.90
N HIS A 142 -0.46 -3.65 -23.18
CA HIS A 142 0.79 -4.07 -23.78
C HIS A 142 1.63 -4.88 -22.77
N TRP A 143 2.50 -5.75 -23.26
CA TRP A 143 3.34 -6.59 -22.41
C TRP A 143 4.17 -5.79 -21.38
N TYR A 144 4.66 -4.60 -21.76
CA TYR A 144 5.45 -3.74 -20.88
C TYR A 144 4.59 -3.07 -19.80
N GLU A 145 3.31 -2.82 -20.07
CA GLU A 145 2.37 -2.27 -19.10
C GLU A 145 2.06 -3.31 -18.02
N THR A 146 1.89 -4.58 -18.41
CA THR A 146 1.74 -5.70 -17.47
C THR A 146 2.97 -5.85 -16.58
N VAL A 147 4.17 -5.76 -17.15
CA VAL A 147 5.43 -5.79 -16.38
C VAL A 147 5.53 -4.59 -15.44
N ALA A 148 5.19 -3.39 -15.91
CA ALA A 148 5.18 -2.19 -15.08
C ALA A 148 4.17 -2.28 -13.93
N ARG A 149 2.97 -2.80 -14.20
CA ARG A 149 1.93 -3.08 -13.19
C ARG A 149 2.44 -4.08 -12.15
N TRP A 150 3.14 -5.11 -12.60
CA TRP A 150 3.68 -6.14 -11.72
C TRP A 150 4.79 -5.61 -10.79
N LEU A 151 5.73 -4.82 -11.33
CA LEU A 151 6.92 -4.37 -10.59
C LEU A 151 6.73 -3.05 -9.83
N PHE A 152 5.92 -2.14 -10.37
CA PHE A 152 5.82 -0.77 -9.86
C PHE A 152 4.39 -0.38 -9.45
N PHE A 153 3.35 -0.88 -10.11
CA PHE A 153 1.99 -0.42 -9.86
C PHE A 153 1.06 -1.58 -9.52
N PRO A 154 1.31 -2.30 -8.40
CA PRO A 154 0.57 -3.50 -8.06
C PRO A 154 -0.91 -3.19 -7.92
N VAL A 155 -1.76 -4.10 -8.38
CA VAL A 155 -3.23 -3.99 -8.27
C VAL A 155 -3.64 -3.77 -6.81
N SER A 156 -3.05 -4.53 -5.89
CA SER A 156 -3.23 -4.33 -4.46
C SER A 156 -2.38 -3.15 -3.99
N TYR A 157 -3.00 -1.98 -3.83
CA TYR A 157 -2.32 -0.75 -3.44
C TYR A 157 -1.45 -0.95 -2.20
N GLN A 158 -1.90 -1.73 -1.20
CA GLN A 158 -1.18 -1.98 0.07
C GLN A 158 0.27 -2.46 -0.11
N LEU A 159 0.58 -3.13 -1.23
CA LEU A 159 1.93 -3.59 -1.56
C LEU A 159 2.93 -2.44 -1.81
N TRP A 160 2.46 -1.20 -2.05
CA TRP A 160 3.31 -0.01 -2.18
C TRP A 160 4.22 0.16 -0.97
N PHE A 161 3.71 -0.13 0.24
CA PHE A 161 4.44 0.01 1.49
C PHE A 161 5.64 -0.93 1.56
N ILE A 162 5.48 -2.19 1.13
CA ILE A 162 6.57 -3.18 1.10
C ILE A 162 7.66 -2.73 0.12
N ARG A 163 7.27 -2.21 -1.04
CA ARG A 163 8.22 -1.68 -2.03
C ARG A 163 9.03 -0.51 -1.46
N VAL A 164 8.39 0.43 -0.78
CA VAL A 164 9.09 1.57 -0.17
C VAL A 164 10.01 1.09 0.96
N LEU A 165 9.59 0.12 1.76
CA LEU A 165 10.46 -0.52 2.76
C LEU A 165 11.66 -1.25 2.16
N LEU A 166 11.55 -1.77 0.94
CA LEU A 166 12.66 -2.44 0.26
C LEU A 166 13.69 -1.42 -0.27
N VAL A 167 13.23 -0.24 -0.70
CA VAL A 167 14.07 0.78 -1.36
C VAL A 167 14.72 1.73 -0.34
N TYR A 168 13.96 2.22 0.64
CA TYR A 168 14.39 3.32 1.53
C TYR A 168 14.95 2.87 2.86
N ASN A 169 14.88 1.57 3.12
CA ASN A 169 15.36 0.93 4.32
C ASN A 169 16.48 0.03 3.85
#